data_AF-A0AAN8X8X4-F1
#
_entry.id   AF-A0AAN8X8X4-F1
#
_cell.length_a   1.000
_cell.length_b   1.000
_cell.length_c   1.000
_cell.angle_alpha   90.00
_cell.angle_beta   90.00
_cell.angle_gamma   90.00
#
_symmetry.space_group_name_H-M   'P 1'
#
loop_
_entity.id
_entity.type
_entity.pdbx_description
1 polymer ?
#
loop_
_entity_poly.entity_id
_entity_poly.type
_entity_poly.pdbx_seq_one_letter_code
_entity_poly.pdbx_strand_id
1 'polypeptide(L)' 'EAIALWTIEHRAFAYDSFVKNNESVTAVLREFCRRFNIHGSQAVPTRNTILRWVHVFRTR' A
#
# COMPACT_ATOMS: atom_id res chain seq x y z
N GLU A 1 -5.97 -8.42 20.20
CA GLU A 1 -6.01 -8.30 18.73
C GLU A 1 -4.91 -7.32 18.30
N ALA A 2 -4.06 -7.68 17.35
CA ALA A 2 -3.04 -6.77 16.85
C ALA A 2 -3.72 -5.62 16.09
N ILE A 3 -3.64 -4.41 16.62
CA ILE A 3 -4.12 -3.18 15.99
C ILE A 3 -3.48 -3.12 14.60
N ALA A 4 -4.28 -3.32 13.55
CA ALA A 4 -3.77 -3.37 12.20
C ALA A 4 -3.22 -1.98 11.82
N LEU A 5 -1.89 -1.86 11.74
CA LEU A 5 -1.14 -0.65 11.39
C LEU A 5 -1.67 0.08 10.12
N TRP A 6 -2.42 -0.64 9.28
CA TRP A 6 -2.94 -0.17 8.00
C TRP A 6 -4.45 -0.38 7.89
N THR A 7 -5.19 0.73 7.82
CA THR A 7 -6.65 0.77 7.61
C THR A 7 -7.05 0.30 6.21
N ILE A 8 -8.35 0.08 5.97
CA ILE A 8 -8.88 -0.30 4.65
C ILE A 8 -8.54 0.77 3.60
N GLU A 9 -8.60 2.05 3.95
CA GLU A 9 -8.25 3.17 3.07
C GLU A 9 -6.82 3.05 2.52
N HIS A 10 -5.85 2.75 3.39
CA HIS A 10 -4.46 2.54 2.97
C HIS A 10 -4.33 1.39 1.96
N ARG A 11 -5.06 0.29 2.19
CA ARG A 11 -5.02 -0.89 1.32
C ARG A 11 -5.67 -0.62 -0.03
N ALA A 12 -6.81 0.06 -0.03
CA ALA A 12 -7.52 0.46 -1.25
C ALA A 12 -6.66 1.43 -2.08
N PHE A 13 -6.05 2.44 -1.44
CA PHE A 13 -5.13 3.34 -2.12
C PHE A 13 -3.95 2.58 -2.75
N ALA A 14 -3.34 1.66 -2.01
CA ALA A 14 -2.23 0.86 -2.54
C ALA A 14 -2.63 0.02 -3.76
N TYR A 15 -3.84 -0.53 -3.79
CA TYR A 15 -4.37 -1.26 -4.94
C TYR A 15 -4.58 -0.34 -6.15
N ASP A 16 -5.28 0.78 -5.96
CA ASP A 16 -5.57 1.72 -7.04
C ASP A 16 -4.29 2.29 -7.65
N SER A 17 -3.33 2.68 -6.82
CA SER A 17 -2.01 3.13 -7.26
C SER A 17 -1.25 2.01 -7.97
N PHE A 18 -1.39 0.75 -7.56
CA PHE A 18 -0.71 -0.37 -8.22
C PHE A 18 -1.23 -0.56 -9.65
N VAL A 19 -2.55 -0.51 -9.84
CA VAL A 19 -3.18 -0.59 -11.18
C VAL A 19 -2.79 0.61 -12.04
N LYS A 20 -2.83 1.83 -11.49
CA LYS A 20 -2.49 3.07 -12.22
C LYS A 20 -1.01 3.14 -12.64
N ASN A 21 -0.10 2.59 -11.84
CA ASN A 21 1.34 2.65 -12.08
C ASN A 21 1.89 1.40 -12.77
N ASN A 22 1.08 0.73 -13.60
CA ASN A 22 1.49 -0.45 -14.36
C ASN A 22 2.18 -1.52 -13.47
N GLU A 23 1.58 -1.79 -12.31
CA GLU A 23 2.02 -2.80 -11.34
C GLU A 23 3.39 -2.53 -10.68
N SER A 24 3.86 -1.28 -10.68
CA SER A 24 5.13 -0.90 -10.05
C SER A 24 4.99 -0.68 -8.54
N VAL A 25 5.48 -1.62 -7.73
CA VAL A 25 5.52 -1.49 -6.26
C VAL A 25 6.30 -0.25 -5.80
N THR A 26 7.40 0.08 -6.48
CA THR A 26 8.22 1.26 -6.14
C THR A 26 7.44 2.56 -6.36
N ALA A 27 6.66 2.65 -7.44
CA ALA A 27 5.80 3.81 -7.68
C ALA A 27 4.69 3.91 -6.63
N VAL A 28 4.06 2.79 -6.28
CA VAL A 28 3.06 2.73 -5.19
C VAL A 28 3.63 3.22 -3.88
N LEU A 29 4.83 2.78 -3.48
CA LEU A 29 5.45 3.24 -2.22
C LEU A 29 5.71 4.74 -2.21
N ARG A 30 6.22 5.29 -3.31
CA ARG A 30 6.46 6.74 -3.45
C ARG A 30 5.16 7.53 -3.34
N GLU A 31 4.10 7.08 -4.00
CA GLU A 31 2.77 7.67 -3.92
C GLU A 31 2.15 7.53 -2.53
N PHE A 32 2.29 6.37 -1.92
CA PHE A 32 1.77 6.07 -0.59
C PHE A 32 2.39 6.98 0.46
N CYS A 33 3.73 7.10 0.48
CA CYS A 33 4.41 8.01 1.41
C CYS A 33 3.98 9.46 1.22
N ARG A 34 3.82 9.91 -0.04
CA ARG A 34 3.36 11.26 -0.36
C ARG A 34 1.90 11.49 0.05
N ARG A 35 1.01 10.53 -0.18
CA ARG A 35 -0.43 10.64 0.10
C ARG A 35 -0.74 10.66 1.60
N PHE A 36 0.00 9.89 2.38
CA PHE A 36 -0.20 9.71 3.82
C PHE A 36 0.84 10.46 4.67
N ASN A 37 1.64 11.33 4.05
CA ASN A 37 2.68 12.14 4.69
C ASN A 37 3.59 11.31 5.61
N ILE A 38 4.09 10.18 5.10
CA ILE A 38 4.96 9.26 5.85
C ILE A 38 6.41 9.72 5.69
N HIS A 39 7.01 10.11 6.80
CA HIS A 39 8.41 10.52 6.88
C HIS A 39 9.34 9.31 7.05
N GLY A 40 10.65 9.47 6.77
CA GLY A 40 11.62 8.38 6.72
C GLY A 40 11.82 7.58 8.02
N SER A 41 11.39 8.10 9.17
CA SER A 41 11.41 7.39 10.47
C SER A 41 10.16 6.55 10.72
N GLN A 42 9.11 6.74 9.93
CA GLN A 42 7.84 6.05 10.08
C GLN A 42 7.83 4.76 9.26
N ALA A 43 7.12 3.76 9.77
CA ALA A 43 6.97 2.48 9.07
C ALA A 43 6.25 2.69 7.73
N VAL A 44 6.74 2.00 6.69
CA VAL A 44 6.10 1.92 5.37
C VAL A 44 5.67 0.48 5.10
N PRO A 45 4.62 0.24 4.31
CA PRO A 45 4.28 -1.12 3.91
C PRO A 45 5.43 -1.74 3.14
N THR A 46 5.72 -3.01 3.40
CA THR A 46 6.74 -3.73 2.62
C THR A 46 6.19 -4.10 1.24
N ARG A 47 7.07 -4.47 0.31
CA ARG A 47 6.66 -5.06 -0.99
C ARG A 47 5.67 -6.21 -0.81
N ASN A 48 5.95 -7.13 0.11
CA ASN A 48 5.10 -8.29 0.36
C ASN A 48 3.74 -7.89 0.95
N THR A 49 3.72 -6.83 1.77
CA THR A 49 2.48 -6.25 2.30
C THR A 49 1.59 -5.73 1.17
N ILE A 50 2.16 -4.95 0.25
CA ILE A 50 1.43 -4.40 -0.91
C ILE A 50 0.90 -5.52 -1.79
N LEU A 51 1.75 -6.50 -2.15
CA LEU A 51 1.35 -7.62 -3.01
C LEU A 51 0.24 -8.46 -2.38
N ARG A 52 0.27 -8.65 -1.05
CA ARG A 52 -0.80 -9.34 -0.32
C ARG A 52 -2.11 -8.58 -0.41
N TRP A 53 -2.11 -7.25 -0.26
CA TRP A 53 -3.33 -6.45 -0.43
C TRP A 53 -3.86 -6.54 -1.85
N VAL A 54 -3.00 -6.37 -2.85
CA VAL A 54 -3.39 -6.52 -4.26
C VAL A 54 -4.01 -7.89 -4.53
N HIS A 55 -3.40 -8.95 -4.02
CA HIS A 55 -3.94 -10.31 -4.16
C HIS A 55 -5.33 -10.44 -3.53
N VAL A 56 -5.53 -9.91 -2.32
CA VAL A 56 -6.84 -9.93 -1.64
C VAL A 56 -7.89 -9.15 -2.43
N PHE A 57 -7.54 -8.03 -3.05
CA PHE A 57 -8.47 -7.27 -3.91
C PHE A 57 -8.77 -7.94 -5.25
N ARG A 58 -7.84 -8.72 -5.80
CA ARG A 58 -8.03 -9.44 -7.08
C ARG A 58 -8.81 -10.75 -6.95
N THR A 59 -8.80 -11.35 -5.76
CA THR A 59 -9.41 -12.67 -5.50
C THR A 59 -10.74 -12.60 -4.76
N ARG A 60 -11.16 -11.40 -4.36
CA ARG A 60 -12.49 -11.11 -3.83
C ARG A 60 -13.35 -10.49 -4.91
#